data_AF-A0A4Y8KDH8-F1
#
_entry.id   AF-A0A4Y8KDH8-F1
#
_cell.length_a   1.000
_cell.length_b   1.000
_cell.length_c   1.000
_cell.angle_alpha   90.00
_cell.angle_beta   90.00
_cell.angle_gamma   90.00
#
_symmetry.space_group_name_H-M   'P 1'
#
loop_
_entity.id
_entity.type
_entity.pdbx_description
1 polymer ?
#
loop_
_entity_poly.entity_id
_entity_poly.type
_entity_poly.pdbx_seq_one_letter_code
_entity_poly.pdbx_strand_id
1 'polypeptide(L)'
;MTVNPPFRADIVGSFLRPEQVKTARIRFASDEIDAAQLRAVEDAAIGELVVKQAEAGLGVATDGEFRRSWWHFDFLGMLDGVDVVELDHGIQFQGVQTKPLGVQINGPIRFPADHPMLDHFRFLKPLAEKAGVIPKISIPSPTVLHFRLERDAVDPSVYAGRDELFDDLAAAYRDAVQAFYDAGCRYLQFDDTVWAYLCSEAELTKAAARGIRTDNLAERYAALINASLRDKPADMVITTHVCRGNFRSTWISSGGYEPVAEQLLGVCNYDGYFLEYDSERAGGFEPLRFLPVGDKVVELGLITTKSGDLEEPCLLRQRIDEAAKIVPLGQLALSPQCGFASTEEGNALTEDQQWAKISSVVDLARAVWA
;
A
#
# COMPACT_ATOMS: atom_id res chain seq x y z
N MET A 1 -16.73 -22.68 4.43
CA MET A 1 -15.46 -22.30 5.08
C MET A 1 -15.31 -20.82 4.86
N THR A 2 -15.25 -20.02 5.92
CA THR A 2 -14.94 -18.59 5.81
C THR A 2 -13.50 -18.47 5.32
N VAL A 3 -13.33 -17.96 4.10
CA VAL A 3 -12.00 -17.67 3.56
C VAL A 3 -11.54 -16.38 4.23
N ASN A 4 -10.53 -16.47 5.09
CA ASN A 4 -9.90 -15.31 5.70
C ASN A 4 -8.83 -14.80 4.73
N PRO A 5 -8.93 -13.57 4.20
CA PRO A 5 -7.83 -12.98 3.44
C PRO A 5 -6.58 -12.85 4.32
N PRO A 6 -5.38 -12.73 3.73
CA PRO A 6 -5.11 -12.60 2.29
C PRO A 6 -5.39 -13.87 1.47
N PHE A 7 -5.74 -13.69 0.21
CA PHE A 7 -6.04 -14.81 -0.69
C PHE A 7 -4.75 -15.42 -1.26
N ARG A 8 -4.79 -16.69 -1.68
CA ARG A 8 -3.62 -17.33 -2.32
C ARG A 8 -3.20 -16.64 -3.62
N ALA A 9 -4.17 -16.10 -4.36
CA ALA A 9 -3.96 -15.11 -5.41
C ALA A 9 -4.56 -13.79 -4.93
N ASP A 10 -3.70 -12.81 -4.65
CA ASP A 10 -4.11 -11.49 -4.17
C ASP A 10 -3.43 -10.39 -5.00
N ILE A 11 -3.85 -9.15 -4.78
CA ILE A 11 -3.39 -7.96 -5.49
C ILE A 11 -3.09 -6.86 -4.47
N VAL A 12 -2.11 -6.01 -4.79
CA VAL A 12 -1.70 -4.94 -3.87
C VAL A 12 -2.79 -3.88 -3.73
N GLY A 13 -3.30 -3.33 -4.83
CA GLY A 13 -4.34 -2.31 -4.77
C GLY A 13 -4.58 -1.60 -6.09
N SER A 14 -3.60 -0.82 -6.56
CA SER A 14 -3.80 0.04 -7.73
C SER A 14 -3.75 -0.68 -9.08
N PHE A 15 -4.56 -0.17 -10.03
CA PHE A 15 -4.62 -0.61 -11.42
C PHE A 15 -4.27 0.55 -12.36
N LEU A 16 -3.83 0.22 -13.59
CA LEU A 16 -3.68 1.20 -14.65
C LEU A 16 -4.98 1.96 -14.86
N ARG A 17 -4.90 3.29 -14.79
CA ARG A 17 -6.05 4.17 -14.93
C ARG A 17 -6.54 4.15 -16.40
N PRO A 18 -7.81 3.82 -16.65
CA PRO A 18 -8.38 3.83 -18.00
C PRO A 18 -8.33 5.22 -18.63
N GLU A 19 -8.24 5.26 -19.96
CA GLU A 19 -8.10 6.52 -20.71
C GLU A 19 -9.26 7.50 -20.47
N GLN A 20 -10.48 6.98 -20.28
CA GLN A 20 -11.66 7.78 -19.94
C GLN A 20 -11.50 8.53 -18.61
N VAL A 21 -10.89 7.91 -17.60
CA VAL A 21 -10.64 8.56 -16.30
C VAL A 21 -9.53 9.60 -16.44
N LYS A 22 -8.45 9.29 -17.15
CA LYS A 22 -7.36 10.25 -17.43
C LYS A 22 -7.89 11.49 -18.14
N THR A 23 -8.69 11.29 -19.20
CA THR A 23 -9.33 12.37 -19.94
C THR A 23 -10.26 13.19 -19.05
N ALA A 24 -11.09 12.54 -18.22
CA ALA A 24 -11.98 13.24 -17.30
C ALA A 24 -11.21 14.09 -16.27
N ARG A 25 -10.11 13.59 -15.72
CA ARG A 25 -9.26 14.35 -14.78
C ARG A 25 -8.60 15.56 -15.45
N ILE A 26 -8.13 15.42 -16.69
CA ILE A 26 -7.61 16.57 -17.47
C ILE A 26 -8.70 17.62 -17.66
N ARG A 27 -9.91 17.20 -18.05
CA ARG A 27 -11.06 18.10 -18.26
C ARG A 27 -11.54 18.76 -16.97
N PHE A 28 -11.46 18.06 -15.85
CA PHE A 28 -11.79 18.62 -14.53
C PHE A 28 -10.75 19.67 -14.13
N ALA A 29 -9.45 19.40 -14.35
CA ALA A 29 -8.37 20.34 -14.08
C ALA A 29 -8.39 21.58 -15.00
N SER A 30 -9.07 21.51 -16.15
CA SER A 30 -9.31 22.65 -17.05
C SER A 30 -10.68 23.33 -16.87
N ASP A 31 -11.41 23.01 -15.78
CA ASP A 31 -12.76 23.51 -15.48
C ASP A 31 -13.81 23.23 -16.60
N GLU A 32 -13.57 22.24 -17.47
CA GLU A 32 -14.50 21.82 -18.53
C GLU A 32 -15.62 20.90 -18.04
N ILE A 33 -15.38 20.18 -16.94
CA ILE A 33 -16.38 19.36 -16.25
C ILE A 33 -16.38 19.68 -14.76
N ASP A 34 -17.52 19.51 -14.11
CA ASP A 34 -17.63 19.66 -12.66
C ASP A 34 -17.23 18.37 -11.90
N ALA A 35 -17.15 18.46 -10.58
CA ALA A 35 -16.78 17.33 -9.71
C ALA A 35 -17.77 16.16 -9.80
N ALA A 36 -19.06 16.42 -10.05
CA ALA A 36 -20.06 15.36 -10.18
C ALA A 36 -19.89 14.59 -11.49
N GLN A 37 -19.54 15.28 -12.57
CA GLN A 37 -19.22 14.70 -13.86
C GLN A 37 -17.93 13.88 -13.81
N LEU A 38 -16.87 14.37 -13.13
CA LEU A 38 -15.66 13.57 -12.90
C LEU A 38 -15.99 12.31 -12.09
N ARG A 39 -16.72 12.47 -10.98
CA ARG A 39 -17.14 11.35 -10.12
C ARG A 39 -17.92 10.30 -10.91
N ALA A 40 -18.83 10.69 -11.79
CA ALA A 40 -19.59 9.75 -12.61
C ALA A 40 -18.70 8.89 -13.52
N VAL A 41 -17.65 9.47 -14.11
CA VAL A 41 -16.68 8.72 -14.94
C VAL A 41 -15.85 7.76 -14.10
N GLU A 42 -15.39 8.21 -12.92
CA GLU A 42 -14.66 7.36 -11.98
C GLU A 42 -15.52 6.21 -11.45
N ASP A 43 -16.77 6.48 -11.07
CA ASP A 43 -17.75 5.50 -10.59
C ASP A 43 -17.98 4.39 -11.64
N ALA A 44 -18.15 4.77 -12.91
CA ALA A 44 -18.32 3.81 -14.01
C ALA A 44 -17.07 2.94 -14.20
N ALA A 45 -15.88 3.55 -14.23
CA ALA A 45 -14.62 2.83 -14.41
C ALA A 45 -14.32 1.87 -13.25
N ILE A 46 -14.62 2.26 -12.01
CA ILE A 46 -14.50 1.38 -10.83
C ILE A 46 -15.47 0.20 -10.95
N GLY A 47 -16.72 0.44 -11.37
CA GLY A 47 -17.70 -0.63 -11.60
C GLY A 47 -17.21 -1.68 -12.61
N GLU A 48 -16.67 -1.23 -13.74
CA GLU A 48 -16.08 -2.11 -14.76
C GLU A 48 -14.87 -2.88 -14.22
N LEU A 49 -13.99 -2.22 -13.46
CA LEU A 49 -12.80 -2.84 -12.86
C LEU A 49 -13.18 -3.95 -11.88
N VAL A 50 -14.17 -3.73 -11.02
CA VAL A 50 -14.63 -4.74 -10.04
C VAL A 50 -15.13 -6.00 -10.75
N VAL A 51 -15.89 -5.85 -11.83
CA VAL A 51 -16.35 -6.98 -12.65
C VAL A 51 -15.16 -7.72 -13.26
N LYS A 52 -14.23 -7.01 -13.90
CA LYS A 52 -13.03 -7.62 -14.50
C LYS A 52 -12.16 -8.36 -13.47
N GLN A 53 -11.99 -7.82 -12.27
CA GLN A 53 -11.25 -8.49 -11.18
C GLN A 53 -11.89 -9.83 -10.80
N ALA A 54 -13.21 -9.85 -10.63
CA ALA A 54 -13.96 -11.07 -10.30
C ALA A 54 -13.92 -12.09 -11.47
N GLU A 55 -14.11 -11.64 -12.71
CA GLU A 55 -14.05 -12.49 -13.91
C GLU A 55 -12.66 -13.09 -14.14
N ALA A 56 -11.59 -12.37 -13.77
CA ALA A 56 -10.22 -12.90 -13.77
C ALA A 56 -9.99 -13.99 -12.70
N GLY A 57 -10.94 -14.18 -11.78
CA GLY A 57 -10.89 -15.22 -10.76
C GLY A 57 -10.24 -14.79 -9.44
N LEU A 58 -10.09 -13.49 -9.20
CA LEU A 58 -9.67 -12.97 -7.90
C LEU A 58 -10.80 -13.11 -6.87
N GLY A 59 -10.47 -13.46 -5.63
CA GLY A 59 -11.41 -13.45 -4.49
C GLY A 59 -11.62 -12.06 -3.89
N VAL A 60 -10.87 -11.07 -4.38
CA VAL A 60 -10.78 -9.70 -3.87
C VAL A 60 -11.00 -8.70 -5.01
N ALA A 61 -11.54 -7.53 -4.68
CA ALA A 61 -11.58 -6.39 -5.59
C ALA A 61 -11.19 -5.09 -4.87
N THR A 62 -10.43 -4.25 -5.55
CA THR A 62 -10.15 -2.86 -5.13
C THR A 62 -10.84 -1.87 -6.07
N ASP A 63 -10.80 -0.58 -5.74
CA ASP A 63 -11.21 0.52 -6.62
C ASP A 63 -10.11 0.95 -7.62
N GLY A 64 -9.01 0.20 -7.67
CA GLY A 64 -7.83 0.49 -8.49
C GLY A 64 -7.14 1.80 -8.16
N GLU A 65 -7.51 2.46 -7.05
CA GLU A 65 -7.10 3.82 -6.68
C GLU A 65 -7.44 4.87 -7.75
N PHE A 66 -8.50 4.67 -8.53
CA PHE A 66 -8.82 5.53 -9.69
C PHE A 66 -9.11 6.99 -9.33
N ARG A 67 -9.55 7.24 -8.09
CA ARG A 67 -9.85 8.60 -7.60
C ARG A 67 -8.62 9.36 -7.11
N ARG A 68 -7.49 8.68 -6.92
CA ARG A 68 -6.30 9.25 -6.28
C ARG A 68 -5.34 9.87 -7.31
N SER A 69 -4.92 11.11 -7.13
CA SER A 69 -3.70 11.60 -7.78
C SER A 69 -2.44 11.05 -7.09
N TRP A 70 -2.46 10.93 -5.76
CA TRP A 70 -1.36 10.37 -4.98
C TRP A 70 -1.88 9.45 -3.87
N TRP A 71 -1.40 8.21 -3.82
CA TRP A 71 -1.85 7.20 -2.85
C TRP A 71 -1.73 7.64 -1.38
N HIS A 72 -0.72 8.46 -1.05
CA HIS A 72 -0.49 8.93 0.31
C HIS A 72 -1.06 10.32 0.57
N PHE A 73 -0.80 11.32 -0.29
CA PHE A 73 -1.25 12.70 -0.02
C PHE A 73 -2.78 12.84 0.01
N ASP A 74 -3.51 12.09 -0.83
CA ASP A 74 -4.98 12.17 -0.87
C ASP A 74 -5.66 11.52 0.35
N PHE A 75 -4.87 10.90 1.23
CA PHE A 75 -5.31 10.46 2.56
C PHE A 75 -4.68 11.34 3.65
N LEU A 76 -3.35 11.45 3.68
CA LEU A 76 -2.64 12.17 4.75
C LEU A 76 -3.03 13.65 4.81
N GLY A 77 -3.16 14.30 3.65
CA GLY A 77 -3.58 15.70 3.55
C GLY A 77 -5.04 15.96 3.89
N MET A 78 -5.80 14.92 4.18
CA MET A 78 -7.20 14.97 4.58
C MET A 78 -7.38 14.52 6.04
N LEU A 79 -6.29 14.38 6.80
CA LEU A 79 -6.32 14.25 8.26
C LEU A 79 -6.41 15.65 8.88
N ASP A 80 -7.09 15.77 10.03
CA ASP A 80 -7.07 17.03 10.78
C ASP A 80 -5.64 17.35 11.22
N GLY A 81 -5.26 18.63 11.13
CA GLY A 81 -3.94 19.10 11.54
C GLY A 81 -2.82 18.83 10.53
N VAL A 82 -3.13 18.25 9.37
CA VAL A 82 -2.16 17.89 8.33
C VAL A 82 -2.43 18.65 7.04
N ASP A 83 -1.50 19.50 6.63
CA ASP A 83 -1.60 20.28 5.40
C ASP A 83 -0.62 19.77 4.33
N VAL A 84 -1.07 19.71 3.08
CA VAL A 84 -0.18 19.48 1.93
C VAL A 84 0.34 20.82 1.44
N VAL A 85 1.65 20.97 1.41
CA VAL A 85 2.34 22.23 1.05
C VAL A 85 3.25 22.03 -0.15
N GLU A 86 3.49 23.09 -0.91
CA GLU A 86 4.51 23.09 -1.95
C GLU A 86 5.89 23.31 -1.33
N LEU A 87 6.84 22.46 -1.72
CA LEU A 87 8.25 22.52 -1.32
C LEU A 87 9.10 23.09 -2.46
N ASP A 88 10.38 23.31 -2.20
CA ASP A 88 11.39 23.64 -3.23
C ASP A 88 11.96 22.40 -3.94
N HIS A 89 11.60 21.19 -3.48
CA HIS A 89 12.06 19.91 -4.04
C HIS A 89 10.98 18.82 -3.96
N GLY A 90 10.98 17.91 -4.94
CA GLY A 90 10.22 16.65 -4.90
C GLY A 90 11.07 15.45 -4.51
N ILE A 91 10.44 14.30 -4.30
CA ILE A 91 11.10 13.03 -4.01
C ILE A 91 11.88 12.57 -5.23
N GLN A 92 13.16 12.27 -5.03
CA GLN A 92 14.04 11.80 -6.10
C GLN A 92 13.92 10.28 -6.27
N PHE A 93 13.38 9.85 -7.41
CA PHE A 93 13.47 8.47 -7.89
C PHE A 93 14.63 8.35 -8.89
N GLN A 94 15.03 7.12 -9.25
CA GLN A 94 16.05 6.89 -10.28
C GLN A 94 15.60 7.43 -11.65
N GLY A 95 16.04 8.64 -12.00
CA GLY A 95 15.80 9.27 -13.31
C GLY A 95 14.57 10.18 -13.42
N VAL A 96 13.74 10.32 -12.38
CA VAL A 96 12.59 11.24 -12.34
C VAL A 96 12.41 11.83 -10.94
N GLN A 97 11.98 13.09 -10.83
CA GLN A 97 11.60 13.74 -9.59
C GLN A 97 10.08 13.93 -9.53
N THR A 98 9.46 13.71 -8.38
CA THR A 98 8.02 13.95 -8.20
C THR A 98 7.68 15.45 -8.20
N LYS A 99 6.39 15.78 -8.21
CA LYS A 99 5.93 17.13 -7.84
C LYS A 99 6.49 17.48 -6.45
N PRO A 100 6.88 18.75 -6.22
CA PRO A 100 7.48 19.18 -4.97
C PRO A 100 6.39 19.42 -3.91
N LEU A 101 5.74 18.34 -3.48
CA LEU A 101 4.73 18.40 -2.41
C LEU A 101 5.30 17.79 -1.14
N GLY A 102 4.98 18.43 -0.02
CA GLY A 102 5.34 18.01 1.33
C GLY A 102 4.13 17.99 2.24
N VAL A 103 4.36 17.58 3.48
CA VAL A 103 3.33 17.60 4.53
C VAL A 103 3.81 18.50 5.67
N GLN A 104 2.92 19.33 6.19
CA GLN A 104 3.11 20.16 7.36
C GLN A 104 2.08 19.82 8.44
N ILE A 105 2.51 19.78 9.69
CA ILE A 105 1.66 19.53 10.86
C ILE A 105 1.40 20.87 11.56
N ASN A 106 0.18 21.38 11.40
CA ASN A 106 -0.26 22.67 11.92
C ASN A 106 -1.33 22.55 13.03
N GLY A 107 -1.66 21.32 13.42
CA GLY A 107 -2.58 21.05 14.52
C GLY A 107 -2.50 19.60 15.00
N PRO A 108 -3.23 19.25 16.07
CA PRO A 108 -3.28 17.88 16.55
C PRO A 108 -3.81 16.92 15.50
N ILE A 109 -3.09 15.83 15.24
CA ILE A 109 -3.45 14.87 14.19
C ILE A 109 -4.67 14.07 14.63
N ARG A 110 -5.74 14.09 13.82
CA ARG A 110 -6.95 13.29 14.05
C ARG A 110 -7.49 12.74 12.74
N PHE A 111 -8.25 11.65 12.83
CA PHE A 111 -8.99 11.13 11.69
C PHE A 111 -10.40 11.74 11.65
N PRO A 112 -10.73 12.54 10.63
CA PRO A 112 -12.04 13.17 10.54
C PRO A 112 -13.12 12.17 10.14
N ALA A 113 -14.31 12.30 10.71
CA ALA A 113 -15.43 11.37 10.49
C ALA A 113 -15.95 11.38 9.03
N ASP A 114 -15.68 12.45 8.29
CA ASP A 114 -16.04 12.69 6.89
C ASP A 114 -14.85 12.50 5.93
N HIS A 115 -13.78 11.79 6.36
CA HIS A 115 -12.63 11.51 5.49
C HIS A 115 -13.08 10.85 4.16
N PRO A 116 -12.74 11.41 2.98
CA PRO A 116 -13.29 10.97 1.68
C PRO A 116 -13.09 9.49 1.33
N MET A 117 -12.01 8.87 1.82
CA MET A 117 -11.74 7.45 1.61
C MET A 117 -12.82 6.52 2.21
N LEU A 118 -13.57 6.97 3.22
CA LEU A 118 -14.73 6.22 3.72
C LEU A 118 -15.82 6.12 2.65
N ASP A 119 -16.08 7.20 1.91
CA ASP A 119 -17.05 7.20 0.82
C ASP A 119 -16.57 6.41 -0.38
N HIS A 120 -15.26 6.39 -0.66
CA HIS A 120 -14.67 5.52 -1.67
C HIS A 120 -14.93 4.05 -1.33
N PHE A 121 -14.70 3.65 -0.07
CA PHE A 121 -14.99 2.29 0.40
C PHE A 121 -16.49 1.97 0.36
N ARG A 122 -17.36 2.87 0.83
CA ARG A 122 -18.82 2.70 0.79
C ARG A 122 -19.35 2.52 -0.64
N PHE A 123 -18.70 3.13 -1.63
CA PHE A 123 -19.01 2.92 -3.05
C PHE A 123 -18.51 1.55 -3.57
N LEU A 124 -17.28 1.16 -3.22
CA LEU A 124 -16.67 -0.11 -3.64
C LEU A 124 -17.42 -1.33 -3.09
N LYS A 125 -17.79 -1.31 -1.81
CA LYS A 125 -18.37 -2.45 -1.10
C LYS A 125 -19.57 -3.10 -1.82
N PRO A 126 -20.65 -2.40 -2.16
CA PRO A 126 -21.80 -3.04 -2.82
C PRO A 126 -21.46 -3.58 -4.23
N LEU A 127 -20.49 -3.00 -4.93
CA LEU A 127 -20.03 -3.51 -6.23
C LEU A 127 -19.30 -4.85 -6.06
N ALA A 128 -18.38 -4.92 -5.10
CA ALA A 128 -17.62 -6.13 -4.79
C ALA A 128 -18.55 -7.26 -4.29
N GLU A 129 -19.47 -6.95 -3.37
CA GLU A 129 -20.45 -7.91 -2.86
C GLU A 129 -21.34 -8.46 -3.98
N LYS A 130 -21.80 -7.60 -4.90
CA LYS A 130 -22.57 -8.02 -6.08
C LYS A 130 -21.77 -8.93 -7.01
N ALA A 131 -20.46 -8.68 -7.15
CA ALA A 131 -19.55 -9.51 -7.94
C ALA A 131 -19.08 -10.78 -7.20
N GLY A 132 -19.46 -10.98 -5.93
CA GLY A 132 -19.12 -12.15 -5.14
C GLY A 132 -17.67 -12.17 -4.62
N VAL A 133 -17.04 -11.00 -4.48
CA VAL A 133 -15.64 -10.84 -4.05
C VAL A 133 -15.54 -9.92 -2.84
N ILE A 134 -14.46 -10.02 -2.07
CA ILE A 134 -14.24 -9.18 -0.87
C ILE A 134 -13.70 -7.80 -1.30
N PRO A 135 -14.31 -6.68 -0.86
CA PRO A 135 -13.75 -5.36 -1.09
C PRO A 135 -12.51 -5.12 -0.22
N LYS A 136 -11.41 -4.72 -0.85
CA LYS A 136 -10.16 -4.30 -0.21
C LYS A 136 -9.88 -2.83 -0.52
N ILE A 137 -9.47 -2.06 0.48
CA ILE A 137 -9.00 -0.68 0.31
C ILE A 137 -7.64 -0.49 0.97
N SER A 138 -6.76 0.29 0.35
CA SER A 138 -5.45 0.66 0.88
C SER A 138 -5.48 2.06 1.49
N ILE A 139 -4.72 2.30 2.54
CA ILE A 139 -4.38 3.63 3.07
C ILE A 139 -2.88 3.67 3.37
N PRO A 140 -2.21 4.84 3.34
CA PRO A 140 -0.81 4.91 3.75
C PRO A 140 -0.65 4.49 5.20
N SER A 141 0.45 3.81 5.53
CA SER A 141 0.85 3.49 6.90
C SER A 141 1.18 4.77 7.71
N PRO A 142 0.94 4.83 9.03
CA PRO A 142 1.28 6.00 9.84
C PRO A 142 2.78 6.32 9.81
N THR A 143 3.64 5.32 9.63
CA THR A 143 5.09 5.52 9.51
C THR A 143 5.44 6.46 8.35
N VAL A 144 4.63 6.42 7.28
CA VAL A 144 4.83 7.21 6.06
C VAL A 144 4.66 8.69 6.36
N LEU A 145 3.68 9.07 7.17
CA LEU A 145 3.51 10.46 7.60
C LEU A 145 4.77 10.92 8.34
N HIS A 146 5.13 10.23 9.43
CA HIS A 146 6.26 10.62 10.27
C HIS A 146 7.59 10.70 9.48
N PHE A 147 7.88 9.71 8.62
CA PHE A 147 9.14 9.63 7.89
C PHE A 147 9.26 10.67 6.77
N ARG A 148 8.13 11.14 6.23
CA ARG A 148 8.11 12.13 5.14
C ARG A 148 8.16 13.57 5.62
N LEU A 149 7.95 13.84 6.91
CA LEU A 149 8.06 15.21 7.43
C LEU A 149 9.49 15.76 7.25
N GLU A 150 9.55 16.99 6.74
CA GLU A 150 10.78 17.77 6.68
C GLU A 150 11.17 18.30 8.07
N ARG A 151 12.37 18.90 8.18
CA ARG A 151 12.93 19.32 9.47
C ARG A 151 12.01 20.26 10.26
N ASP A 152 11.43 21.24 9.57
CA ASP A 152 10.60 22.29 10.15
C ASP A 152 9.11 22.10 9.84
N ALA A 153 8.73 20.87 9.49
CA ALA A 153 7.36 20.53 9.10
C ALA A 153 6.38 20.39 10.26
N VAL A 154 6.82 20.59 11.51
CA VAL A 154 5.98 20.47 12.71
C VAL A 154 5.94 21.82 13.40
N ASP A 155 4.75 22.40 13.56
CA ASP A 155 4.60 23.63 14.31
C ASP A 155 4.97 23.38 15.80
N PRO A 156 6.01 24.06 16.34
CA PRO A 156 6.46 23.87 17.70
C PRO A 156 5.45 24.31 18.77
N SER A 157 4.41 25.07 18.39
CA SER A 157 3.29 25.42 19.26
C SER A 157 2.28 24.28 19.44
N VAL A 158 2.30 23.29 18.55
CA VAL A 158 1.43 22.11 18.58
C VAL A 158 2.15 20.94 19.24
N TYR A 159 3.37 20.64 18.79
CA TYR A 159 4.21 19.57 19.33
C TYR A 159 5.63 20.09 19.56
N ALA A 160 6.24 19.80 20.71
CA ALA A 160 7.60 20.23 20.99
C ALA A 160 8.64 19.52 20.11
N GLY A 161 8.26 18.41 19.49
CA GLY A 161 9.07 17.71 18.51
C GLY A 161 8.32 16.58 17.81
N ARG A 162 8.97 16.04 16.78
CA ARG A 162 8.41 15.01 15.89
C ARG A 162 8.02 13.73 16.62
N ASP A 163 8.77 13.34 17.64
CA ASP A 163 8.50 12.12 18.40
C ASP A 163 7.21 12.24 19.25
N GLU A 164 6.71 13.46 19.51
CA GLU A 164 5.43 13.67 20.23
C GLU A 164 4.20 13.40 19.35
N LEU A 165 4.40 13.28 18.03
CA LEU A 165 3.34 12.94 17.08
C LEU A 165 2.83 11.51 17.25
N PHE A 166 3.62 10.60 17.85
CA PHE A 166 3.37 9.16 17.81
C PHE A 166 2.04 8.77 18.44
N ASP A 167 1.69 9.37 19.59
CA ASP A 167 0.46 9.00 20.32
C ASP A 167 -0.80 9.46 19.59
N ASP A 168 -0.82 10.71 19.09
CA ASP A 168 -1.92 11.27 18.32
C ASP A 168 -2.05 10.58 16.96
N LEU A 169 -0.93 10.29 16.30
CA LEU A 169 -0.92 9.55 15.04
C LEU A 169 -1.43 8.11 15.23
N ALA A 170 -1.05 7.43 16.31
CA ALA A 170 -1.59 6.13 16.65
C ALA A 170 -3.09 6.20 16.95
N ALA A 171 -3.55 7.26 17.62
CA ALA A 171 -4.98 7.49 17.88
C ALA A 171 -5.77 7.72 16.59
N ALA A 172 -5.28 8.59 15.71
CA ALA A 172 -5.90 8.86 14.42
C ALA A 172 -6.04 7.57 13.58
N TYR A 173 -5.02 6.70 13.58
CA TYR A 173 -5.12 5.43 12.85
C TYR A 173 -6.03 4.40 13.52
N ARG A 174 -6.12 4.36 14.86
CA ARG A 174 -7.14 3.55 15.55
C ARG A 174 -8.55 4.01 15.15
N ASP A 175 -8.78 5.32 15.13
CA ASP A 175 -10.06 5.90 14.73
C ASP A 175 -10.36 5.61 13.25
N ALA A 176 -9.35 5.68 12.37
CA ALA A 176 -9.47 5.30 10.96
C ALA A 176 -9.86 3.82 10.80
N VAL A 177 -9.17 2.91 11.50
CA VAL A 177 -9.48 1.47 11.47
C VAL A 177 -10.91 1.22 11.91
N GLN A 178 -11.34 1.84 13.02
CA GLN A 178 -12.71 1.71 13.50
C GLN A 178 -13.73 2.28 12.50
N ALA A 179 -13.46 3.45 11.92
CA ALA A 179 -14.36 4.07 10.94
C ALA A 179 -14.52 3.24 9.66
N PHE A 180 -13.43 2.64 9.16
CA PHE A 180 -13.50 1.70 8.04
C PHE A 180 -14.27 0.43 8.43
N TYR A 181 -14.04 -0.09 9.62
CA TYR A 181 -14.79 -1.25 10.14
C TYR A 181 -16.29 -0.98 10.21
N ASP A 182 -16.68 0.18 10.73
CA ASP A 182 -18.07 0.63 10.86
C ASP A 182 -18.73 0.86 9.49
N ALA A 183 -17.94 1.27 8.49
CA ALA A 183 -18.38 1.32 7.09
C ALA A 183 -18.55 -0.08 6.44
N GLY A 184 -18.18 -1.15 7.14
CA GLY A 184 -18.28 -2.54 6.71
C GLY A 184 -17.01 -3.12 6.09
N CYS A 185 -15.86 -2.44 6.25
CA CYS A 185 -14.58 -2.96 5.79
C CYS A 185 -14.11 -4.12 6.66
N ARG A 186 -13.66 -5.20 6.01
CA ARG A 186 -13.08 -6.38 6.66
C ARG A 186 -11.69 -6.72 6.10
N TYR A 187 -11.25 -6.01 5.07
CA TYR A 187 -9.93 -6.16 4.49
C TYR A 187 -9.35 -4.77 4.17
N LEU A 188 -8.48 -4.28 5.05
CA LEU A 188 -7.79 -3.00 4.93
C LEU A 188 -6.28 -3.24 4.76
N GLN A 189 -5.61 -2.44 3.94
CA GLN A 189 -4.16 -2.53 3.77
C GLN A 189 -3.47 -1.22 4.13
N PHE A 190 -2.34 -1.31 4.84
CA PHE A 190 -1.44 -0.20 5.11
C PHE A 190 -0.26 -0.22 4.14
N ASP A 191 -0.21 0.74 3.22
CA ASP A 191 0.88 0.88 2.27
C ASP A 191 2.06 1.61 2.91
N ASP A 192 3.22 0.97 2.96
CA ASP A 192 4.37 1.42 3.74
C ASP A 192 5.67 1.35 2.92
N THR A 193 6.20 2.51 2.55
CA THR A 193 7.52 2.58 1.87
C THR A 193 8.68 2.63 2.86
N VAL A 194 8.41 2.86 4.14
CA VAL A 194 9.40 3.25 5.13
C VAL A 194 10.23 2.05 5.55
N TRP A 195 9.63 0.87 5.74
CA TRP A 195 10.38 -0.37 6.03
C TRP A 195 11.47 -0.67 4.99
N ALA A 196 11.20 -0.41 3.72
CA ALA A 196 12.20 -0.56 2.65
C ALA A 196 13.30 0.51 2.70
N TYR A 197 13.03 1.70 3.23
CA TYR A 197 14.02 2.76 3.42
C TYR A 197 14.92 2.50 4.63
N LEU A 198 14.38 1.89 5.69
CA LEU A 198 15.17 1.48 6.86
C LEU A 198 16.23 0.41 6.51
N CYS A 199 16.10 -0.27 5.37
CA CYS A 199 17.12 -1.18 4.84
C CYS A 199 18.27 -0.46 4.11
N SER A 200 18.20 0.87 3.93
CA SER A 200 19.16 1.67 3.16
C SER A 200 19.89 2.69 4.03
N GLU A 201 21.20 2.53 4.20
CA GLU A 201 22.04 3.50 4.94
C GLU A 201 21.95 4.91 4.35
N ALA A 202 21.82 5.02 3.03
CA ALA A 202 21.68 6.31 2.36
C ALA A 202 20.37 7.02 2.74
N GLU A 203 19.27 6.28 2.82
CA GLU A 203 17.98 6.84 3.24
C GLU A 203 17.95 7.16 4.73
N LEU A 204 18.58 6.33 5.57
CA LEU A 204 18.75 6.63 7.00
C LEU A 204 19.59 7.89 7.20
N THR A 205 20.64 8.11 6.40
CA THR A 205 21.45 9.34 6.44
C THR A 205 20.62 10.56 6.07
N LYS A 206 19.80 10.48 5.01
CA LYS A 206 18.88 11.57 4.63
C LYS A 206 17.81 11.82 5.70
N ALA A 207 17.28 10.76 6.33
CA ALA A 207 16.33 10.87 7.43
C ALA A 207 16.95 11.62 8.62
N ALA A 208 18.18 11.24 9.01
CA ALA A 208 18.93 11.93 10.06
C ALA A 208 19.19 13.41 9.72
N ALA A 209 19.53 13.72 8.46
CA ALA A 209 19.72 15.10 8.01
C ALA A 209 18.44 15.95 8.09
N ARG A 210 17.26 15.33 7.92
CA ARG A 210 15.94 15.96 8.13
C ARG A 210 15.53 16.02 9.61
N GLY A 211 16.38 15.59 10.53
CA GLY A 211 16.12 15.61 11.97
C GLY A 211 15.32 14.42 12.49
N ILE A 212 15.20 13.34 11.71
CA ILE A 212 14.62 12.08 12.20
C ILE A 212 15.67 11.38 13.05
N ARG A 213 15.33 11.08 14.30
CA ARG A 213 16.11 10.18 15.14
C ARG A 213 16.11 8.79 14.49
N THR A 214 17.27 8.21 14.15
CA THR A 214 17.34 6.93 13.43
C THR A 214 17.67 5.73 14.32
N ASP A 215 18.15 5.94 15.54
CA ASP A 215 18.36 4.85 16.48
C ASP A 215 17.03 4.23 16.90
N ASN A 216 17.00 2.89 16.89
CA ASN A 216 15.83 2.08 17.19
C ASN A 216 14.56 2.52 16.42
N LEU A 217 14.73 3.04 15.19
CA LEU A 217 13.61 3.55 14.39
C LEU A 217 12.63 2.43 14.02
N ALA A 218 13.13 1.22 13.75
CA ALA A 218 12.30 0.05 13.44
C ALA A 218 11.40 -0.34 14.63
N GLU A 219 11.96 -0.36 15.84
CA GLU A 219 11.26 -0.66 17.10
C GLU A 219 10.17 0.37 17.38
N ARG A 220 10.48 1.66 17.21
CA ARG A 220 9.50 2.74 17.41
C ARG A 220 8.38 2.69 16.38
N TYR A 221 8.69 2.35 15.13
CA TYR A 221 7.65 2.14 14.12
C TYR A 221 6.83 0.88 14.35
N ALA A 222 7.42 -0.22 14.80
CA ALA A 222 6.65 -1.37 15.25
C ALA A 222 5.71 -1.02 16.42
N ALA A 223 6.19 -0.23 17.38
CA ALA A 223 5.37 0.26 18.48
C ALA A 223 4.22 1.17 18.01
N LEU A 224 4.48 2.10 17.07
CA LEU A 224 3.47 2.95 16.44
C LEU A 224 2.38 2.10 15.75
N ILE A 225 2.78 1.16 14.90
CA ILE A 225 1.86 0.24 14.22
C ILE A 225 1.01 -0.54 15.24
N ASN A 226 1.64 -1.13 16.24
CA ASN A 226 0.93 -1.91 17.25
C ASN A 226 -0.04 -1.05 18.07
N ALA A 227 0.33 0.20 18.36
CA ALA A 227 -0.56 1.15 19.01
C ALA A 227 -1.74 1.57 18.10
N SER A 228 -1.52 1.71 16.80
CA SER A 228 -2.56 1.96 15.79
C SER A 228 -3.53 0.79 15.61
N LEU A 229 -3.10 -0.44 15.89
CA LEU A 229 -3.86 -1.67 15.68
C LEU A 229 -4.38 -2.32 16.97
N ARG A 230 -4.12 -1.72 18.14
CA ARG A 230 -4.42 -2.33 19.45
C ARG A 230 -5.88 -2.74 19.62
N ASP A 231 -6.80 -1.94 19.07
CA ASP A 231 -8.24 -2.12 19.21
C ASP A 231 -8.89 -2.68 17.91
N LYS A 232 -8.07 -3.27 17.01
CA LYS A 232 -8.51 -3.88 15.75
C LYS A 232 -9.59 -4.95 16.00
N PRO A 233 -10.77 -4.86 15.36
CA PRO A 233 -11.80 -5.90 15.46
C PRO A 233 -11.33 -7.27 14.97
N ALA A 234 -11.77 -8.33 15.64
CA ALA A 234 -11.26 -9.69 15.41
C ALA A 234 -11.60 -10.27 14.02
N ASP A 235 -12.68 -9.82 13.38
CA ASP A 235 -13.08 -10.22 12.03
C ASP A 235 -12.53 -9.29 10.94
N MET A 236 -11.64 -8.35 11.27
CA MET A 236 -10.99 -7.45 10.32
C MET A 236 -9.54 -7.87 10.08
N VAL A 237 -9.22 -8.09 8.81
CA VAL A 237 -7.87 -8.36 8.33
C VAL A 237 -7.20 -7.04 7.95
N ILE A 238 -6.02 -6.80 8.52
CA ILE A 238 -5.16 -5.67 8.20
C ILE A 238 -3.79 -6.16 7.75
N THR A 239 -3.47 -5.92 6.48
CA THR A 239 -2.18 -6.24 5.88
C THR A 239 -1.30 -5.02 5.74
N THR A 240 -0.02 -5.22 5.45
CA THR A 240 0.85 -4.14 4.96
C THR A 240 1.47 -4.48 3.63
N HIS A 241 1.57 -3.50 2.74
CA HIS A 241 2.42 -3.61 1.56
C HIS A 241 3.72 -2.83 1.77
N VAL A 242 4.84 -3.56 1.74
CA VAL A 242 6.17 -2.95 1.85
C VAL A 242 6.72 -2.67 0.46
N CYS A 243 6.58 -1.40 0.06
CA CYS A 243 6.98 -0.96 -1.27
C CYS A 243 8.41 -0.42 -1.28
N ARG A 244 9.21 -0.75 -2.30
CA ARG A 244 10.59 -0.20 -2.47
C ARG A 244 10.64 1.07 -3.31
N GLY A 245 9.49 1.75 -3.40
CA GLY A 245 9.31 2.99 -4.16
C GLY A 245 9.09 2.74 -5.64
N ASN A 246 7.98 2.12 -6.02
CA ASN A 246 7.59 2.02 -7.42
C ASN A 246 7.09 3.39 -7.93
N PHE A 247 7.81 4.03 -8.84
CA PHE A 247 7.34 5.23 -9.56
C PHE A 247 7.84 5.15 -11.00
N ARG A 248 6.93 5.08 -11.97
CA ARG A 248 7.26 4.97 -13.41
C ARG A 248 8.29 3.86 -13.71
N SER A 249 8.10 2.68 -13.13
CA SER A 249 9.02 1.53 -13.28
C SER A 249 10.42 1.71 -12.66
N THR A 250 10.63 2.74 -11.83
CA THR A 250 11.89 3.00 -11.10
C THR A 250 11.78 2.59 -9.62
N TRP A 251 12.87 2.73 -8.85
CA TRP A 251 12.94 2.35 -7.42
C TRP A 251 13.71 3.37 -6.60
N ILE A 252 13.56 3.31 -5.28
CA ILE A 252 14.30 4.15 -4.31
C ILE A 252 15.37 3.35 -3.57
N SER A 253 15.10 2.10 -3.13
CA SER A 253 16.05 1.32 -2.33
C SER A 253 16.33 -0.10 -2.86
N SER A 254 17.46 -0.66 -2.42
CA SER A 254 17.99 -1.98 -2.77
C SER A 254 18.44 -2.74 -1.52
N GLY A 255 18.40 -4.07 -1.52
CA GLY A 255 18.85 -4.92 -0.40
C GLY A 255 17.71 -5.62 0.33
N GLY A 256 17.95 -6.82 0.85
CA GLY A 256 16.94 -7.65 1.52
C GLY A 256 16.35 -7.04 2.80
N TYR A 257 15.24 -7.59 3.29
CA TYR A 257 14.53 -7.12 4.49
C TYR A 257 15.25 -7.39 5.81
N GLU A 258 16.42 -8.03 5.77
CA GLU A 258 17.17 -8.48 6.93
C GLU A 258 17.28 -7.44 8.07
N PRO A 259 17.59 -6.15 7.83
CA PRO A 259 17.74 -5.16 8.91
C PRO A 259 16.47 -4.86 9.71
N VAL A 260 15.30 -5.12 9.12
CA VAL A 260 14.00 -4.78 9.71
C VAL A 260 13.11 -5.98 9.98
N ALA A 261 13.48 -7.17 9.49
CA ALA A 261 12.61 -8.32 9.43
C ALA A 261 12.12 -8.79 10.80
N GLU A 262 12.95 -8.71 11.84
CA GLU A 262 12.53 -9.06 13.21
C GLU A 262 11.40 -8.15 13.69
N GLN A 263 11.53 -6.83 13.53
CA GLN A 263 10.49 -5.88 13.93
C GLN A 263 9.26 -5.97 13.03
N LEU A 264 9.47 -6.02 11.71
CA LEU A 264 8.38 -6.06 10.73
C LEU A 264 7.56 -7.35 10.81
N LEU A 265 8.20 -8.52 10.76
CA LEU A 265 7.52 -9.81 10.66
C LEU A 265 7.23 -10.43 12.02
N GLY A 266 8.11 -10.19 13.01
CA GLY A 266 8.02 -10.76 14.35
C GLY A 266 7.22 -9.92 15.34
N VAL A 267 7.28 -8.57 15.24
CA VAL A 267 6.70 -7.67 16.25
C VAL A 267 5.43 -6.95 15.79
N CYS A 268 5.33 -6.54 14.53
CA CYS A 268 4.13 -5.83 14.05
C CYS A 268 2.89 -6.75 14.02
N ASN A 269 1.75 -6.22 14.47
CA ASN A 269 0.46 -6.93 14.57
C ASN A 269 -0.38 -6.92 13.28
N TYR A 270 0.28 -6.95 12.12
CA TYR A 270 -0.39 -7.19 10.83
C TYR A 270 -0.80 -8.66 10.69
N ASP A 271 -1.85 -8.91 9.91
CA ASP A 271 -2.31 -10.26 9.56
C ASP A 271 -1.62 -10.80 8.29
N GLY A 272 -1.11 -9.91 7.44
CA GLY A 272 -0.34 -10.31 6.27
C GLY A 272 0.60 -9.24 5.71
N TYR A 273 1.52 -9.66 4.85
CA TYR A 273 2.65 -8.88 4.37
C TYR A 273 2.88 -9.05 2.87
N PHE A 274 2.58 -8.01 2.10
CA PHE A 274 2.86 -7.93 0.66
C PHE A 274 4.27 -7.43 0.44
N LEU A 275 5.19 -8.36 0.13
CA LEU A 275 6.62 -8.09 0.03
C LEU A 275 7.13 -8.24 -1.41
N GLU A 276 7.83 -7.21 -1.89
CA GLU A 276 8.48 -7.22 -3.22
C GLU A 276 9.65 -8.22 -3.28
N TYR A 277 9.63 -9.16 -4.25
CA TYR A 277 10.66 -10.17 -4.52
C TYR A 277 10.90 -10.44 -6.02
N ASP A 278 10.48 -9.53 -6.90
CA ASP A 278 10.48 -9.69 -8.37
C ASP A 278 11.87 -9.70 -9.03
N SER A 279 12.90 -9.31 -8.29
CA SER A 279 14.25 -9.07 -8.81
C SER A 279 15.30 -9.49 -7.80
N GLU A 280 16.50 -9.85 -8.28
CA GLU A 280 17.64 -10.20 -7.42
C GLU A 280 17.97 -9.10 -6.40
N ARG A 281 17.72 -7.84 -6.76
CA ARG A 281 17.93 -6.66 -5.90
C ARG A 281 17.03 -6.65 -4.65
N ALA A 282 15.88 -7.30 -4.71
CA ALA A 282 14.93 -7.36 -3.60
C ALA A 282 15.43 -8.24 -2.44
N GLY A 283 16.51 -9.01 -2.66
CA GLY A 283 17.08 -9.94 -1.69
C GLY A 283 16.45 -11.34 -1.76
N GLY A 284 16.89 -12.22 -0.87
CA GLY A 284 16.37 -13.57 -0.72
C GLY A 284 15.28 -13.69 0.34
N PHE A 285 14.82 -14.92 0.56
CA PHE A 285 13.73 -15.25 1.49
C PHE A 285 14.21 -15.53 2.91
N GLU A 286 15.51 -15.49 3.19
CA GLU A 286 16.10 -15.74 4.51
C GLU A 286 15.46 -14.90 5.64
N PRO A 287 15.08 -13.62 5.43
CA PRO A 287 14.44 -12.82 6.47
C PRO A 287 13.06 -13.35 6.90
N LEU A 288 12.40 -14.18 6.07
CA LEU A 288 11.09 -14.74 6.40
C LEU A 288 11.11 -15.68 7.62
N ARG A 289 12.30 -16.13 8.06
CA ARG A 289 12.46 -16.92 9.29
C ARG A 289 11.98 -16.21 10.56
N PHE A 290 11.84 -14.88 10.52
CA PHE A 290 11.30 -14.08 11.62
C PHE A 290 9.76 -14.09 11.66
N LEU A 291 9.09 -14.57 10.61
CA LEU A 291 7.64 -14.73 10.63
C LEU A 291 7.28 -15.86 11.61
N PRO A 292 6.42 -15.61 12.62
CA PRO A 292 6.01 -16.65 13.53
C PRO A 292 5.11 -17.66 12.81
N VAL A 293 5.21 -18.93 13.22
CA VAL A 293 4.27 -19.96 12.77
C VAL A 293 2.89 -19.65 13.32
N GLY A 294 1.88 -19.64 12.45
CA GLY A 294 0.50 -19.32 12.83
C GLY A 294 -0.32 -18.82 11.65
N ASP A 295 -1.15 -17.80 11.90
CA ASP A 295 -2.15 -17.33 10.94
C ASP A 295 -1.66 -16.18 10.05
N LYS A 296 -0.46 -15.64 10.30
CA LYS A 296 0.11 -14.57 9.47
C LYS A 296 0.47 -15.10 8.08
N VAL A 297 0.08 -14.36 7.04
CA VAL A 297 0.35 -14.71 5.64
C VAL A 297 1.41 -13.78 5.05
N VAL A 298 2.28 -14.31 4.20
CA VAL A 298 3.21 -13.51 3.40
C VAL A 298 2.86 -13.68 1.93
N GLU A 299 2.49 -12.57 1.30
CA GLU A 299 2.27 -12.50 -0.14
C GLU A 299 3.61 -12.27 -0.83
N LEU A 300 4.03 -13.26 -1.61
CA LEU A 300 5.27 -13.22 -2.38
C LEU A 300 5.01 -12.40 -3.65
N GLY A 301 5.49 -11.17 -3.66
CA GLY A 301 5.44 -10.26 -4.79
C GLY A 301 6.45 -10.63 -5.89
N LEU A 302 6.18 -11.74 -6.60
CA LEU A 302 7.11 -12.34 -7.57
C LEU A 302 6.91 -11.85 -9.01
N ILE A 303 5.73 -11.30 -9.32
CA ILE A 303 5.38 -10.85 -10.67
C ILE A 303 5.60 -9.34 -10.78
N THR A 304 6.44 -8.91 -11.71
CA THR A 304 6.77 -7.51 -11.87
C THR A 304 5.59 -6.73 -12.45
N THR A 305 5.30 -5.55 -11.92
CA THR A 305 4.32 -4.60 -12.50
C THR A 305 4.99 -3.49 -13.31
N LYS A 306 6.30 -3.60 -13.55
CA LYS A 306 7.14 -2.53 -14.14
C LYS A 306 7.38 -2.71 -15.64
N SER A 307 7.18 -3.92 -16.17
CA SER A 307 7.24 -4.26 -17.59
C SER A 307 6.05 -5.16 -17.95
N GLY A 308 5.81 -5.33 -19.25
CA GLY A 308 4.72 -6.16 -19.75
C GLY A 308 5.05 -7.64 -19.97
N ASP A 309 6.31 -8.03 -19.87
CA ASP A 309 6.76 -9.40 -20.12
C ASP A 309 6.22 -10.34 -19.04
N LEU A 310 5.68 -11.49 -19.44
CA LEU A 310 5.24 -12.51 -18.49
C LEU A 310 6.43 -13.27 -17.94
N GLU A 311 6.40 -13.48 -16.63
CA GLU A 311 7.37 -14.30 -15.92
C GLU A 311 7.19 -15.78 -16.26
N GLU A 312 8.30 -16.51 -16.31
CA GLU A 312 8.29 -17.96 -16.56
C GLU A 312 7.64 -18.72 -15.40
N PRO A 313 6.52 -19.44 -15.62
CA PRO A 313 5.77 -20.10 -14.54
C PRO A 313 6.60 -21.10 -13.74
N CYS A 314 7.53 -21.80 -14.39
CA CYS A 314 8.44 -22.74 -13.73
C CYS A 314 9.38 -22.04 -12.73
N LEU A 315 9.87 -20.84 -13.07
CA LEU A 315 10.72 -20.06 -12.17
C LEU A 315 9.92 -19.53 -10.99
N LEU A 316 8.70 -19.05 -11.22
CA LEU A 316 7.83 -18.60 -10.13
C LEU A 316 7.52 -19.74 -9.16
N ARG A 317 7.22 -20.95 -9.66
CA ARG A 317 7.00 -22.13 -8.82
C ARG A 317 8.24 -22.48 -8.00
N GLN A 318 9.42 -22.47 -8.61
CA GLN A 318 10.67 -22.71 -7.90
C GLN A 318 10.88 -21.68 -6.77
N ARG A 319 10.59 -20.40 -7.02
CA ARG A 319 10.70 -19.34 -6.01
C ARG A 319 9.73 -19.55 -4.85
N ILE A 320 8.51 -20.01 -5.12
CA ILE A 320 7.55 -20.38 -4.06
C ILE A 320 8.09 -21.58 -3.27
N ASP A 321 8.63 -22.61 -3.94
CA ASP A 321 9.23 -23.77 -3.28
C ASP A 321 10.47 -23.39 -2.42
N GLU A 322 11.22 -22.37 -2.82
CA GLU A 322 12.33 -21.80 -2.04
C GLU A 322 11.82 -21.13 -0.75
N ALA A 323 10.80 -20.28 -0.84
CA ALA A 323 10.19 -19.65 0.33
C ALA A 323 9.54 -20.69 1.27
N ALA A 324 8.93 -21.74 0.70
CA ALA A 324 8.28 -22.81 1.45
C ALA A 324 9.24 -23.68 2.28
N LYS A 325 10.56 -23.58 2.05
CA LYS A 325 11.59 -24.21 2.90
C LYS A 325 11.79 -23.46 4.22
N ILE A 326 11.36 -22.21 4.30
CA ILE A 326 11.58 -21.31 5.44
C ILE A 326 10.28 -21.11 6.22
N VAL A 327 9.18 -20.87 5.51
CA VAL A 327 7.84 -20.63 6.08
C VAL A 327 6.88 -21.69 5.56
N PRO A 328 5.92 -22.20 6.37
CA PRO A 328 4.95 -23.18 5.90
C PRO A 328 4.20 -22.68 4.66
N LEU A 329 3.99 -23.55 3.66
CA LEU A 329 3.27 -23.20 2.43
C LEU A 329 1.86 -22.63 2.70
N GLY A 330 1.23 -23.06 3.80
CA GLY A 330 -0.07 -22.54 4.26
C GLY A 330 -0.05 -21.08 4.73
N GLN A 331 1.13 -20.51 5.00
CA GLN A 331 1.33 -19.10 5.34
C GLN A 331 1.88 -18.28 4.16
N LEU A 332 1.89 -18.84 2.95
CA LEU A 332 2.36 -18.16 1.74
C LEU A 332 1.20 -17.90 0.76
N ALA A 333 1.29 -16.79 0.06
CA ALA A 333 0.40 -16.39 -1.02
C ALA A 333 1.20 -15.75 -2.16
N LEU A 334 0.55 -15.47 -3.28
CA LEU A 334 1.16 -14.88 -4.47
C LEU A 334 0.43 -13.60 -4.86
N SER A 335 1.23 -12.59 -5.21
CA SER A 335 0.73 -11.34 -5.78
C SER A 335 1.71 -10.80 -6.82
N PRO A 336 1.30 -9.78 -7.61
CA PRO A 336 2.27 -8.87 -8.21
C PRO A 336 3.12 -8.19 -7.12
N GLN A 337 4.30 -7.71 -7.49
CA GLN A 337 5.23 -7.11 -6.53
C GLN A 337 4.69 -5.84 -5.87
N CYS A 338 3.88 -5.08 -6.60
CA CYS A 338 3.35 -3.77 -6.24
C CYS A 338 2.03 -3.57 -7.00
N GLY A 339 1.38 -2.42 -6.84
CA GLY A 339 0.29 -2.01 -7.73
C GLY A 339 0.78 -1.72 -9.16
N PHE A 340 -0.16 -1.62 -10.10
CA PHE A 340 0.13 -1.29 -11.51
C PHE A 340 0.17 0.22 -11.78
N ALA A 341 -0.24 1.05 -10.82
CA ALA A 341 -0.16 2.51 -10.93
C ALA A 341 0.11 3.15 -9.56
N SER A 342 1.36 3.50 -9.28
CA SER A 342 1.69 4.24 -8.04
C SER A 342 1.39 5.73 -8.15
N THR A 343 1.23 6.26 -9.37
CA THR A 343 0.82 7.65 -9.67
C THR A 343 -0.09 7.68 -10.89
N GLU A 344 -0.71 8.85 -11.13
CA GLU A 344 -1.66 9.09 -12.21
C GLU A 344 -1.14 8.69 -13.62
N GLU A 345 0.18 8.79 -13.83
CA GLU A 345 0.83 8.40 -15.09
C GLU A 345 0.85 6.88 -15.34
N GLY A 346 0.82 6.05 -14.28
CA GLY A 346 0.89 4.59 -14.34
C GLY A 346 2.29 4.01 -14.65
N ASN A 347 2.39 2.67 -14.68
CA ASN A 347 3.61 1.96 -15.05
C ASN A 347 3.69 1.74 -16.58
N ALA A 348 4.88 1.39 -17.08
CA ALA A 348 5.14 1.18 -18.50
C ALA A 348 4.67 -0.19 -19.02
N LEU A 349 3.37 -0.46 -18.96
CA LEU A 349 2.70 -1.64 -19.55
C LEU A 349 1.29 -1.31 -20.03
N THR A 350 0.73 -2.14 -20.92
CA THR A 350 -0.66 -2.00 -21.42
C THR A 350 -1.68 -2.63 -20.47
N GLU A 351 -2.96 -2.27 -20.62
CA GLU A 351 -4.05 -2.91 -19.86
C GLU A 351 -4.11 -4.43 -20.12
N ASP A 352 -3.91 -4.87 -21.37
CA ASP A 352 -3.86 -6.29 -21.71
C ASP A 352 -2.71 -7.02 -21.00
N GLN A 353 -1.54 -6.39 -20.90
CA GLN A 353 -0.39 -6.95 -20.19
C GLN A 353 -0.63 -7.02 -18.68
N GLN A 354 -1.26 -6.01 -18.10
CA GLN A 354 -1.69 -6.03 -16.71
C GLN A 354 -2.62 -7.22 -16.44
N TRP A 355 -3.64 -7.43 -17.28
CA TRP A 355 -4.57 -8.54 -17.09
C TRP A 355 -3.93 -9.90 -17.34
N ALA A 356 -3.01 -10.02 -18.30
CA ALA A 356 -2.24 -11.24 -18.50
C ALA A 356 -1.41 -11.60 -17.25
N LYS A 357 -0.84 -10.61 -16.56
CA LYS A 357 -0.15 -10.80 -15.29
C LYS A 357 -1.09 -11.21 -14.15
N ILE A 358 -2.27 -10.61 -14.05
CA ILE A 358 -3.29 -11.03 -13.07
C ILE A 358 -3.72 -12.48 -13.31
N SER A 359 -3.99 -12.87 -14.55
CA SER A 359 -4.31 -14.26 -14.90
C SER A 359 -3.19 -15.21 -14.51
N SER A 360 -1.92 -14.83 -14.74
CA SER A 360 -0.75 -15.62 -14.31
C SER A 360 -0.71 -15.83 -12.79
N VAL A 361 -1.00 -14.79 -11.99
CA VAL A 361 -1.12 -14.91 -10.51
C VAL A 361 -2.19 -15.93 -10.15
N VAL A 362 -3.39 -15.81 -10.72
CA VAL A 362 -4.55 -16.66 -10.38
C VAL A 362 -4.30 -18.11 -10.79
N ASP A 363 -3.79 -18.35 -12.00
CA ASP A 363 -3.53 -19.68 -12.52
C ASP A 363 -2.42 -20.39 -11.74
N LEU A 364 -1.33 -19.67 -11.43
CA LEU A 364 -0.24 -20.24 -10.65
C LEU A 364 -0.67 -20.51 -9.20
N ALA A 365 -1.43 -19.61 -8.58
CA ALA A 365 -1.92 -19.83 -7.23
C ALA A 365 -2.86 -21.05 -7.15
N ARG A 366 -3.74 -21.23 -8.14
CA ARG A 366 -4.55 -22.44 -8.25
C ARG A 366 -3.68 -23.68 -8.39
N ALA A 367 -2.64 -23.65 -9.23
CA ALA A 367 -1.76 -24.79 -9.43
C ALA A 367 -0.95 -25.18 -8.18
N VAL A 368 -0.59 -24.21 -7.33
CA VAL A 368 0.23 -24.44 -6.13
C VAL A 368 -0.60 -24.82 -4.90
N TRP A 369 -1.78 -24.22 -4.71
CA TRP A 369 -2.59 -24.37 -3.48
C TRP A 369 -3.94 -25.11 -3.69
N ALA A 370 -4.12 -25.80 -4.81
CA ALA A 370 -5.31 -26.64 -5.07
C ALA A 370 -5.49 -27.82 -4.09
#